data_AF-A0A369IG98-F1
#
_entry.id   AF-A0A369IG98-F1
#
_cell.length_a   1.000
_cell.length_b   1.000
_cell.length_c   1.000
_cell.angle_alpha   90.00
_cell.angle_beta   90.00
_cell.angle_gamma   90.00
#
_symmetry.space_group_name_H-M   'P 1'
#
loop_
_entity.id
_entity.type
_entity.pdbx_description
1 polymer ?
#
loop_
_entity_poly.entity_id
_entity_poly.type
_entity_poly.pdbx_seq_one_letter_code
_entity_poly.pdbx_strand_id
1 'polypeptide(L)'
;MSDTTQIANTYHHLATISELVNTGILILKRQLFLSQKKGVSKITNEVIEEEEILEAREIILAFLKGLTVKLSSDAEYNKKMENSELKNEILIMQRILENEGILSNEQLSHLDGLLFRIDEERAGLYRKLRNGQY
;
A
#
# COMPACT_ATOMS: atom_id res chain seq x y z
N MET A 1 -14.48 19.56 17.72
CA MET A 1 -14.97 18.66 16.65
C MET A 1 -15.65 17.48 17.32
N SER A 2 -16.75 16.96 16.77
CA SER A 2 -17.40 15.74 17.31
C SER A 2 -16.59 14.50 16.91
N ASP A 3 -16.52 13.49 17.79
CA ASP A 3 -15.86 12.22 17.54
C ASP A 3 -16.37 11.54 16.26
N THR A 4 -17.65 11.72 15.94
CA THR A 4 -18.26 11.26 14.68
C THR A 4 -17.62 11.91 13.45
N THR A 5 -17.33 13.21 13.49
CA THR A 5 -16.66 13.93 12.40
C THR A 5 -15.23 13.42 12.22
N GLN A 6 -14.53 13.14 13.31
CA GLN A 6 -13.16 12.60 13.26
C GLN A 6 -13.13 11.18 12.67
N ILE A 7 -14.06 10.31 13.06
CA ILE A 7 -14.16 8.95 12.51
C ILE A 7 -14.52 8.99 11.03
N ALA A 8 -15.46 9.86 10.61
CA ALA A 8 -15.85 10.01 9.21
C ALA A 8 -14.68 10.48 8.34
N ASN A 9 -13.94 11.50 8.80
CA ASN A 9 -12.74 11.98 8.10
C ASN A 9 -11.67 10.89 7.98
N THR A 10 -11.46 10.12 9.04
CA THR A 10 -10.49 9.02 9.04
C THR A 10 -10.91 7.91 8.07
N TYR A 11 -12.20 7.55 8.05
CA TYR A 11 -12.75 6.57 7.10
C TYR A 11 -12.54 7.00 5.64
N HIS A 12 -12.91 8.23 5.30
CA HIS A 12 -12.72 8.75 3.94
C HIS A 12 -11.24 8.76 3.53
N HIS A 13 -10.37 9.19 4.44
CA HIS A 13 -8.94 9.19 4.19
C HIS A 13 -8.38 7.78 3.92
N LEU A 14 -8.75 6.78 4.73
CA LEU A 14 -8.33 5.40 4.52
C LEU A 14 -8.91 4.80 3.23
N ALA A 15 -10.14 5.18 2.85
CA ALA A 15 -10.72 4.74 1.59
C ALA A 15 -9.92 5.25 0.38
N THR A 16 -9.55 6.53 0.37
CA THR A 16 -8.73 7.13 -0.69
C THR A 16 -7.33 6.50 -0.74
N ILE A 17 -6.68 6.29 0.41
CA ILE A 17 -5.37 5.64 0.46
C ILE A 17 -5.46 4.21 -0.08
N SER A 18 -6.45 3.43 0.34
CA SER A 18 -6.64 2.03 -0.09
C SER A 18 -6.77 1.95 -1.62
N GLU A 19 -7.57 2.82 -2.23
CA GLU A 19 -7.76 2.86 -3.67
C GLU A 19 -6.48 3.22 -4.45
N LEU A 20 -5.76 4.25 -4.00
CA LEU A 20 -4.49 4.67 -4.62
C LEU A 20 -3.42 3.58 -4.50
N VAL A 21 -3.27 3.01 -3.31
CA VAL A 21 -2.28 1.94 -3.05
C VAL A 21 -2.62 0.69 -3.86
N ASN A 22 -3.89 0.29 -3.93
CA ASN A 22 -4.31 -0.84 -4.75
C ASN A 22 -3.97 -0.63 -6.24
N THR A 23 -4.26 0.57 -6.77
CA THR A 23 -3.94 0.93 -8.15
C THR A 23 -2.42 0.87 -8.39
N GLY A 24 -1.62 1.42 -7.48
CA GLY A 24 -0.16 1.35 -7.56
C GLY A 24 0.36 -0.10 -7.53
N ILE A 25 -0.14 -0.95 -6.63
CA ILE A 25 0.24 -2.36 -6.56
C ILE A 25 -0.08 -3.09 -7.87
N LEU A 26 -1.25 -2.84 -8.46
CA LEU A 26 -1.65 -3.45 -9.74
C LEU A 26 -0.68 -3.05 -10.87
N ILE A 27 -0.29 -1.78 -10.96
CA ILE A 27 0.67 -1.30 -11.96
C ILE A 27 2.03 -1.97 -11.76
N LEU A 28 2.53 -2.03 -10.52
CA LEU A 28 3.82 -2.68 -10.22
C LEU A 28 3.80 -4.19 -10.49
N LYS A 29 2.68 -4.88 -10.22
CA LYS A 29 2.48 -6.29 -10.60
C LYS A 29 2.53 -6.48 -12.12
N ARG A 30 1.85 -5.60 -12.87
CA ARG A 30 1.90 -5.62 -14.35
C ARG A 30 3.32 -5.35 -14.85
N GLN A 31 4.05 -4.41 -14.26
CA GLN A 31 5.45 -4.14 -14.59
C GLN A 31 6.33 -5.39 -14.38
N LEU A 32 6.21 -6.06 -13.24
CA LEU A 32 6.94 -7.30 -12.96
C LEU A 32 6.60 -8.41 -13.96
N PHE A 33 5.32 -8.57 -14.30
CA PHE A 33 4.88 -9.56 -15.27
C PHE A 33 5.46 -9.31 -16.67
N LEU A 34 5.48 -8.05 -17.13
CA LEU A 34 6.05 -7.67 -18.42
C LEU A 34 7.58 -7.83 -18.44
N SER A 35 8.27 -7.53 -17.34
CA SER A 35 9.72 -7.70 -17.26
C SER A 35 10.14 -9.18 -17.31
N GLN A 36 9.38 -10.07 -16.67
CA GLN A 36 9.58 -11.52 -16.72
C GLN A 36 9.23 -12.15 -18.08
N LYS A 37 8.31 -11.52 -18.83
CA LYS A 37 7.89 -11.98 -20.17
C LYS A 37 8.78 -11.55 -21.33
N LYS A 38 9.86 -10.77 -21.09
CA LYS A 38 10.90 -10.47 -22.08
C LYS A 38 11.61 -11.76 -22.53
N GLY A 39 10.96 -12.52 -23.42
CA GLY A 39 11.41 -13.84 -23.88
C GLY A 39 10.29 -14.73 -24.44
N VAL A 40 9.00 -14.44 -24.18
CA VAL A 40 7.88 -15.22 -24.70
C VAL A 40 7.18 -14.42 -25.82
N SER A 41 7.42 -14.83 -27.06
CA SER A 41 6.98 -14.22 -28.32
C SER A 41 5.46 -14.21 -28.58
N LYS A 42 4.62 -14.31 -27.55
CA LYS A 42 3.16 -14.21 -27.69
C LYS A 42 2.68 -12.87 -27.17
N ILE A 43 2.72 -11.90 -28.08
CA ILE A 43 1.80 -10.78 -28.28
C ILE A 43 0.84 -10.59 -27.10
N THR A 44 1.25 -9.77 -26.15
CA THR A 44 0.31 -8.95 -25.37
C THR A 44 0.72 -7.52 -25.63
N ASN A 45 -0.13 -6.75 -26.34
CA ASN A 45 0.00 -5.30 -26.54
C ASN A 45 -0.17 -4.51 -25.22
N GLU A 46 0.08 -5.14 -24.08
CA GLU A 46 0.07 -4.50 -22.78
C GLU A 46 1.36 -3.71 -22.65
N VAL A 47 1.32 -2.47 -23.14
CA VAL A 47 2.29 -1.45 -22.80
C VAL A 47 1.75 -0.75 -21.55
N ILE A 48 2.60 -0.64 -20.53
CA ILE A 48 2.39 0.29 -19.41
C ILE A 48 3.24 1.49 -19.74
N GLU A 49 2.68 2.69 -19.64
CA GLU A 49 3.46 3.89 -19.86
C GLU A 49 4.46 4.09 -18.72
N GLU A 50 5.67 4.60 -19.03
CA GLU A 50 6.68 4.83 -17.99
C GLU A 50 6.20 5.81 -16.92
N GLU A 51 5.33 6.74 -17.31
CA GLU A 51 4.68 7.71 -16.42
C GLU A 51 3.76 7.00 -15.40
N GLU A 52 2.95 6.03 -15.82
CA GLU A 52 2.11 5.23 -14.91
C GLU A 52 2.95 4.46 -13.87
N ILE A 53 4.10 3.93 -14.29
CA ILE A 53 5.02 3.22 -13.39
C ILE A 53 5.62 4.20 -12.38
N LEU A 54 6.01 5.39 -12.81
CA LEU A 54 6.58 6.41 -11.95
C LEU A 54 5.55 6.87 -10.91
N GLU A 55 4.34 7.20 -11.33
CA GLU A 55 3.24 7.57 -10.44
C GLU A 55 2.93 6.46 -9.43
N ALA A 56 2.82 5.20 -9.90
CA ALA A 56 2.60 4.05 -9.01
C ALA A 56 3.71 3.91 -7.97
N ARG A 57 4.97 4.09 -8.37
CA ARG A 57 6.11 4.04 -7.45
C ARG A 57 6.04 5.15 -6.41
N GLU A 58 5.74 6.38 -6.82
CA GLU A 58 5.62 7.52 -5.90
C GLU A 58 4.50 7.30 -4.87
N ILE A 59 3.33 6.81 -5.31
CA ILE A 59 2.20 6.48 -4.44
C ILE A 59 2.61 5.44 -3.40
N ILE A 60 3.22 4.32 -3.83
CA ILE A 60 3.62 3.24 -2.92
C ILE A 60 4.75 3.70 -2.00
N LEU A 61 5.69 4.48 -2.49
CA LEU A 61 6.77 5.03 -1.68
C LEU A 61 6.23 5.97 -0.59
N ALA A 62 5.33 6.88 -0.95
CA ALA A 62 4.70 7.79 0.00
C ALA A 62 3.92 7.02 1.07
N PHE A 63 3.18 5.99 0.66
CA PHE A 63 2.47 5.09 1.55
C PHE A 63 3.41 4.36 2.54
N LEU A 64 4.49 3.75 2.05
CA LEU A 64 5.46 3.04 2.89
C LEU A 64 6.20 3.98 3.85
N LYS A 65 6.55 5.20 3.40
CA LYS A 65 7.14 6.24 4.25
C LYS A 65 6.17 6.67 5.36
N GLY A 66 4.90 6.88 5.01
CA GLY A 66 3.84 7.18 5.98
C GLY A 66 3.67 6.08 7.03
N LEU A 67 3.65 4.81 6.61
CA LEU A 67 3.62 3.67 7.52
C LEU A 67 4.84 3.63 8.45
N THR A 68 6.04 3.91 7.93
CA THR A 68 7.29 3.91 8.72
C THR A 68 7.26 4.97 9.82
N VAL A 69 6.76 6.17 9.49
CA VAL A 69 6.56 7.25 10.45
C VAL A 69 5.58 6.81 11.54
N LYS A 70 4.41 6.27 11.14
CA LYS A 70 3.36 5.82 12.06
C LYS A 70 3.84 4.70 12.99
N LEU A 71 4.58 3.72 12.47
CA LEU A 71 5.21 2.64 13.25
C LEU A 71 6.26 3.15 14.24
N SER A 72 6.90 4.28 13.94
CA SER A 72 7.94 4.87 14.80
C SER A 72 7.36 5.83 15.84
N SER A 73 6.22 6.46 15.57
CA SER A 73 5.58 7.45 16.45
C SER A 73 4.49 6.87 17.36
N ASP A 74 3.83 5.78 16.96
CA ASP A 74 2.70 5.20 17.69
C ASP A 74 3.06 3.83 18.26
N ALA A 75 3.29 3.78 19.58
CA ALA A 75 3.68 2.58 20.29
C ALA A 75 2.56 1.50 20.30
N GLU A 76 1.29 1.90 20.24
CA GLU A 76 0.18 0.96 20.18
C GLU A 76 0.07 0.34 18.78
N TYR A 77 0.30 1.16 17.75
CA TYR A 77 0.38 0.69 16.37
C TYR A 77 1.58 -0.26 16.17
N ASN A 78 2.74 0.08 16.75
CA ASN A 78 3.94 -0.75 16.72
C ASN A 78 3.70 -2.12 17.39
N LYS A 79 2.99 -2.14 18.53
CA LYS A 79 2.57 -3.40 19.20
C LYS A 79 1.63 -4.25 18.35
N LYS A 80 0.64 -3.64 17.69
CA LYS A 80 -0.29 -4.35 16.78
C LYS A 80 0.42 -4.88 15.52
N MET A 81 1.53 -4.27 15.15
CA MET A 81 2.34 -4.62 13.99
C MET A 81 3.56 -5.50 14.34
N GLU A 82 3.68 -6.01 15.58
CA GLU A 82 4.82 -6.80 16.14
C GLU A 82 5.36 -7.91 15.22
N ASN A 83 6.11 -7.50 14.21
CA ASN A 83 6.98 -8.31 13.38
C ASN A 83 8.14 -7.38 12.98
N SER A 84 9.27 -7.52 13.67
CA SER A 84 10.51 -6.80 13.32
C SER A 84 10.88 -7.02 11.85
N GLU A 85 10.50 -8.19 11.31
CA GLU A 85 10.61 -8.56 9.91
C GLU A 85 9.85 -7.61 8.98
N LEU A 86 8.60 -7.26 9.31
CA LEU A 86 7.77 -6.38 8.46
C LEU A 86 8.36 -4.96 8.35
N LYS A 87 8.92 -4.43 9.45
CA LYS A 87 9.59 -3.12 9.42
C LYS A 87 10.81 -3.14 8.50
N ASN A 88 11.60 -4.21 8.55
CA ASN A 88 12.76 -4.39 7.69
C ASN A 88 12.33 -4.57 6.22
N GLU A 89 11.28 -5.35 5.97
CA GLU A 89 10.68 -5.51 4.63
C GLU A 89 10.21 -4.18 4.05
N ILE A 90 9.51 -3.35 4.85
CA ILE A 90 9.08 -2.01 4.43
C ILE A 90 10.28 -1.14 4.02
N LEU A 91 11.37 -1.17 4.79
CA LEU A 91 12.59 -0.42 4.45
C LEU A 91 13.29 -0.97 3.19
N ILE A 92 13.30 -2.29 3.01
CA ILE A 92 13.84 -2.92 1.80
C ILE A 92 13.02 -2.50 0.57
N MET A 93 11.69 -2.59 0.65
CA MET A 93 10.79 -2.17 -0.43
C MET A 93 10.97 -0.69 -0.77
N GLN A 94 11.10 0.19 0.23
CA GLN A 94 11.40 1.60 0.00
C GLN A 94 12.72 1.79 -0.77
N ARG A 95 13.79 1.14 -0.34
CA ARG A 95 15.09 1.24 -1.03
C ARG A 95 15.02 0.75 -2.47
N ILE A 96 14.31 -0.33 -2.74
CA ILE A 96 14.13 -0.84 -4.12
C ILE A 96 13.37 0.20 -4.95
N LEU A 97 12.27 0.72 -4.41
CA LEU A 97 11.44 1.73 -5.05
C LEU A 97 12.14 3.08 -5.20
N GLU A 98 13.14 3.43 -4.39
CA GLU A 98 13.94 4.66 -4.57
C GLU A 98 15.00 4.50 -5.66
N ASN A 99 15.55 3.29 -5.82
CA ASN A 99 16.60 2.99 -6.80
C ASN A 99 16.08 2.50 -8.16
N GLU A 100 14.82 2.77 -8.48
CA GLU A 100 14.19 2.33 -9.74
C GLU A 100 14.16 0.81 -9.97
N GLY A 101 14.25 0.05 -8.88
CA GLY A 101 14.15 -1.40 -8.93
C GLY A 101 12.72 -1.90 -9.08
N ILE A 102 12.59 -3.12 -9.58
CA ILE A 102 11.32 -3.84 -9.69
C ILE A 102 11.15 -4.68 -8.43
N LEU A 103 10.00 -4.55 -7.77
CA LEU A 103 9.66 -5.36 -6.60
C LEU A 103 9.48 -6.84 -6.98
N SER A 104 9.88 -7.74 -6.09
CA SER A 104 9.63 -9.18 -6.23
C SER A 104 8.17 -9.54 -5.98
N ASN A 105 7.74 -10.74 -6.40
CA ASN A 105 6.40 -11.26 -6.09
C ASN A 105 6.13 -11.32 -4.59
N GLU A 106 7.14 -11.69 -3.79
CA GLU A 106 7.05 -11.72 -2.33
C GLU A 106 6.76 -10.31 -1.79
N GLN A 107 7.54 -9.30 -2.21
CA GLN A 107 7.35 -7.91 -1.80
C GLN A 107 5.98 -7.36 -2.20
N LEU A 108 5.50 -7.67 -3.41
CA LEU A 108 4.16 -7.31 -3.86
C LEU A 108 3.07 -7.99 -3.00
N SER A 109 3.29 -9.24 -2.57
CA SER A 109 2.39 -9.94 -1.65
C SER A 109 2.39 -9.30 -0.25
N HIS A 110 3.51 -8.79 0.23
CA HIS A 110 3.55 -8.04 1.48
C HIS A 110 2.77 -6.72 1.37
N LEU A 111 2.85 -6.02 0.23
CA LEU A 111 2.02 -4.84 -0.03
C LEU A 111 0.52 -5.17 -0.03
N ASP A 112 0.11 -6.29 -0.63
CA ASP A 112 -1.29 -6.76 -0.54
C ASP A 112 -1.72 -7.00 0.91
N GLY A 113 -0.84 -7.60 1.72
CA GLY A 113 -1.10 -7.82 3.14
C GLY A 113 -1.24 -6.52 3.93
N LEU A 114 -0.44 -5.50 3.61
CA LEU A 114 -0.57 -4.16 4.21
C LEU A 114 -1.87 -3.48 3.79
N LEU A 115 -2.24 -3.57 2.51
CA LEU A 115 -3.51 -3.05 1.99
C LEU A 115 -4.71 -3.72 2.68
N PHE A 116 -4.67 -5.04 2.85
CA PHE A 116 -5.71 -5.79 3.55
C PHE A 116 -5.95 -5.25 4.97
N ARG A 117 -4.89 -4.95 5.72
CA ARG A 117 -5.01 -4.39 7.08
C ARG A 117 -5.67 -3.01 7.08
N ILE A 118 -5.39 -2.17 6.08
CA ILE A 118 -6.07 -0.86 5.92
C ILE A 118 -7.56 -1.08 5.67
N ASP A 119 -7.91 -2.04 4.84
CA ASP A 119 -9.30 -2.38 4.56
C ASP A 119 -10.04 -2.90 5.79
N GLU A 120 -9.38 -3.68 6.64
CA GLU A 120 -9.93 -4.09 7.94
C GLU A 120 -10.16 -2.89 8.88
N GLU A 121 -9.19 -1.97 8.99
CA GLU A 121 -9.34 -0.74 9.76
C GLU A 121 -10.51 0.10 9.23
N ARG A 122 -10.60 0.28 7.90
CA ARG A 122 -11.69 0.98 7.22
C ARG A 122 -13.05 0.33 7.53
N ALA A 123 -13.14 -0.99 7.44
CA ALA A 123 -14.36 -1.73 7.77
C ALA A 123 -14.77 -1.55 9.23
N GLY A 124 -13.80 -1.52 10.15
CA GLY A 124 -14.01 -1.20 11.56
C GLY A 124 -14.61 0.19 11.77
N LEU A 125 -14.05 1.21 11.12
CA LEU A 125 -14.57 2.58 11.19
C LEU A 125 -15.98 2.70 10.59
N TYR A 126 -16.24 2.03 9.46
CA TYR A 126 -17.57 2.00 8.86
C TYR A 126 -18.62 1.41 9.82
N ARG A 127 -18.29 0.30 10.49
CA ARG A 127 -19.19 -0.29 11.50
C ARG A 127 -19.46 0.66 12.67
N LYS A 128 -18.44 1.38 13.15
CA LYS A 128 -18.57 2.41 14.19
C LYS A 128 -19.52 3.53 13.76
N LEU A 129 -19.33 4.08 12.55
CA LEU A 129 -20.20 5.10 11.98
C LEU A 129 -21.64 4.62 11.84
N ARG A 130 -21.83 3.40 11.34
CA ARG A 130 -23.16 2.81 11.13
C ARG A 130 -23.91 2.54 12.44
N ASN A 131 -23.20 2.09 13.48
CA ASN A 131 -23.80 1.67 14.74
C ASN A 131 -23.84 2.76 15.81
N GLY A 132 -23.29 3.95 15.53
CA GLY A 132 -23.21 5.04 16.51
C GLY A 132 -22.23 4.75 17.65
N GLN A 133 -21.24 3.89 17.44
CA GLN A 133 -20.21 3.55 18.45
C GLN A 133 -19.03 4.51 18.28
N TYR A 134 -18.96 5.54 19.13
CA TYR A 134 -17.92 6.56 19.12
C TYR A 134 -17.04 6.43 20.36
#